data_AF-A0A3B9LVH9-F1
#
_entry.id   AF-A0A3B9LVH9-F1
#
_cell.length_a   1.000
_cell.length_b   1.000
_cell.length_c   1.000
_cell.angle_alpha   90.00
_cell.angle_beta   90.00
_cell.angle_gamma   90.00
#
_symmetry.space_group_name_H-M   'P 1'
#
loop_
_entity.id
_entity.type
_entity.pdbx_description
1 polymer ?
#
loop_
_entity_poly.entity_id
_entity_poly.type
_entity_poly.pdbx_seq_one_letter_code
_entity_poly.pdbx_strand_id
1 'polypeptide(L)'
;MNRNQKIAIGCGAAGCLGLILLVIVGIVLMTLGYLSVPGRSNRNRNYNFNSNSNSNRSSNSNSNASENSNSNSSDSSTMSEDDKHKLFQAAGITKDSDLIQKVLAKIGFASQTGSDYADFIKAHFPWAMKNLEFIQSVNTPEKGRAYVEAHIHD
;
A
#
# COMPACT_ATOMS: atom_id res chain seq x y z
N MET A 1 -20.85 -41.64 33.93
CA MET A 1 -20.00 -41.14 32.83
C MET A 1 -20.48 -39.75 32.43
N ASN A 2 -19.64 -38.74 32.65
CA ASN A 2 -19.98 -37.32 32.61
C ASN A 2 -20.24 -36.80 31.19
N ARG A 3 -21.41 -36.19 30.95
CA ARG A 3 -21.74 -35.44 29.73
C ARG A 3 -21.57 -33.95 30.01
N ASN A 4 -20.33 -33.47 29.98
CA ASN A 4 -20.01 -32.05 30.06
C ASN A 4 -19.12 -31.68 28.86
N GLN A 5 -19.72 -31.36 27.72
CA GLN A 5 -19.03 -30.62 26.67
C GLN A 5 -19.80 -29.34 26.34
N LYS A 6 -19.14 -28.25 26.72
CA LYS A 6 -19.51 -26.84 26.65
C LYS A 6 -19.84 -26.42 25.23
N ILE A 7 -21.01 -25.80 25.02
CA ILE A 7 -21.26 -24.96 23.86
C ILE A 7 -20.70 -23.58 24.20
N ALA A 8 -19.50 -23.29 23.67
CA ALA A 8 -18.94 -21.94 23.62
C ALA A 8 -18.77 -21.59 22.14
N ILE A 9 -19.89 -21.33 21.46
CA ILE A 9 -19.91 -20.85 20.09
C ILE A 9 -20.56 -19.48 20.11
N GLY A 10 -19.83 -18.47 19.64
CA GLY A 10 -20.46 -17.35 18.94
C GLY A 10 -20.54 -16.02 19.68
N CYS A 11 -19.47 -15.57 20.35
CA CYS A 11 -19.28 -14.14 20.59
C CYS A 11 -17.84 -13.79 20.17
N GLY A 12 -17.64 -13.34 18.93
CA GLY A 12 -16.29 -13.00 18.48
C GLY A 12 -16.09 -12.56 17.03
N ALA A 13 -17.10 -12.64 16.15
CA ALA A 13 -16.92 -12.28 14.73
C ALA A 13 -17.64 -11.00 14.29
N ALA A 14 -18.73 -10.60 14.96
CA ALA A 14 -19.52 -9.44 14.53
C ALA A 14 -18.97 -8.08 15.01
N GLY A 15 -18.18 -8.05 16.09
CA GLY A 15 -17.68 -6.80 16.69
C GLY A 15 -16.40 -6.26 16.04
N CYS A 16 -15.51 -7.14 15.57
CA CYS A 16 -14.21 -6.74 15.02
C CYS A 16 -14.29 -6.34 13.53
N LEU A 17 -15.22 -6.92 12.76
CA LEU A 17 -15.41 -6.56 11.35
C LEU A 17 -16.02 -5.15 11.18
N GLY A 18 -16.91 -4.73 12.09
CA GLY A 18 -17.48 -3.37 12.08
C GLY A 18 -16.43 -2.28 12.36
N LEU A 19 -15.47 -2.56 13.24
CA LEU A 19 -14.42 -1.60 13.59
C LEU A 19 -13.43 -1.40 12.43
N ILE A 20 -13.07 -2.47 11.73
CA ILE A 20 -12.17 -2.39 10.57
C ILE A 20 -12.80 -1.59 9.42
N LEU A 21 -14.09 -1.81 9.13
CA LEU A 21 -14.81 -1.04 8.10
C LEU A 21 -14.89 0.46 8.44
N LEU A 22 -15.14 0.80 9.71
CA LEU A 22 -15.16 2.20 10.15
C LEU A 22 -13.78 2.87 10.05
N VAL A 23 -12.70 2.16 10.33
CA VAL A 23 -11.34 2.70 10.19
C VAL A 23 -11.02 2.99 8.72
N ILE A 24 -11.37 2.08 7.81
CA ILE A 24 -11.12 2.27 6.37
C ILE A 24 -11.92 3.46 5.83
N VAL A 25 -13.20 3.56 6.15
CA VAL A 25 -14.05 4.70 5.74
C VAL A 25 -13.55 6.01 6.37
N GLY A 26 -13.12 5.98 7.63
CA GLY A 26 -12.55 7.15 8.32
C GLY A 26 -11.28 7.68 7.66
N ILE A 27 -10.36 6.79 7.27
CA ILE A 27 -9.12 7.16 6.57
C ILE A 27 -9.44 7.76 5.19
N VAL A 28 -10.33 7.12 4.43
CA VAL A 28 -10.74 7.61 3.10
C VAL A 28 -11.35 9.01 3.21
N LEU A 29 -12.30 9.23 4.12
CA LEU A 29 -12.91 10.55 4.33
C LEU A 29 -11.94 11.61 4.85
N MET A 30 -10.91 11.23 5.63
CA MET A 30 -9.81 12.11 6.04
C MET A 30 -8.94 12.54 4.85
N THR A 31 -8.57 11.60 3.97
CA THR A 31 -7.73 11.90 2.80
C THR A 31 -8.44 12.74 1.75
N LEU A 32 -9.76 12.58 1.60
CA LEU A 32 -10.61 13.37 0.70
C LEU A 32 -11.03 14.73 1.30
N GLY A 33 -10.61 15.07 2.52
CA GLY A 33 -10.84 16.38 3.13
C GLY A 33 -12.27 16.62 3.65
N TYR A 34 -13.10 15.58 3.75
CA TYR A 34 -14.48 15.70 4.24
C TYR A 34 -14.57 15.78 5.78
N LEU A 35 -13.52 15.33 6.50
CA LEU A 35 -13.41 15.42 7.95
C LEU A 35 -12.29 16.39 8.34
N SER A 36 -12.64 17.64 8.59
CA SER A 36 -11.75 18.62 9.23
C SER A 36 -11.62 18.29 10.72
N VAL A 37 -10.46 17.77 11.14
CA VAL A 37 -10.16 17.54 12.55
C VAL A 37 -10.00 18.88 13.27
N PRO A 38 -10.81 19.21 14.28
CA PRO A 38 -10.55 20.38 15.11
C PRO A 38 -9.37 20.04 16.03
N GLY A 39 -8.17 20.47 15.67
CA GLY A 39 -7.01 20.21 16.53
C GLY A 39 -5.62 20.49 15.99
N ARG A 40 -5.44 20.85 14.71
CA ARG A 40 -4.15 21.39 14.25
C ARG A 40 -4.14 22.90 14.36
N SER A 41 -3.82 23.36 15.57
CA SER A 41 -3.32 24.71 15.81
C SER A 41 -2.03 24.88 15.01
N ASN A 42 -2.15 25.41 13.79
CA ASN A 42 -0.99 25.76 12.99
C ASN A 42 -0.61 27.20 13.37
N ARG A 43 0.21 27.32 14.41
CA ARG A 43 1.08 28.49 14.56
C ARG A 43 2.02 28.49 13.36
N ASN A 44 1.83 29.40 12.40
CA ASN A 44 2.98 30.04 11.79
C ASN A 44 2.68 31.42 11.19
N ARG A 45 3.12 32.42 11.95
CA ARG A 45 3.82 33.65 11.54
C ARG A 45 3.39 34.29 10.22
N ASN A 46 2.58 35.34 10.40
CA ASN A 46 2.50 36.46 9.49
C ASN A 46 3.83 37.23 9.51
N TYR A 47 4.73 36.93 8.57
CA TYR A 47 5.77 37.86 8.16
C TYR A 47 5.33 38.51 6.86
N ASN A 48 4.87 39.75 7.00
CA ASN A 48 4.67 40.67 5.90
C ASN A 48 6.05 41.11 5.39
N PHE A 49 6.63 40.35 4.46
CA PHE A 49 7.80 40.77 3.70
C PHE A 49 7.32 41.35 2.37
N ASN A 50 7.20 42.67 2.35
CA ASN A 50 7.11 43.45 1.13
C ASN A 50 8.48 43.39 0.41
N SER A 51 8.62 42.47 -0.53
CA SER A 51 9.80 42.39 -1.40
C SER A 51 9.44 42.87 -2.79
N ASN A 52 9.57 44.18 -2.99
CA ASN A 52 9.75 44.77 -4.31
C ASN A 52 11.12 44.32 -4.83
N SER A 53 11.15 43.28 -5.66
CA SER A 53 12.39 42.79 -6.29
C SER A 53 12.13 42.53 -7.76
N ASN A 54 12.30 43.61 -8.52
CA ASN A 54 12.54 43.61 -9.95
C ASN A 54 13.70 42.66 -10.27
N SER A 55 13.41 41.49 -10.85
CA SER A 55 14.43 40.57 -11.34
C SER A 55 14.07 40.05 -12.72
N ASN A 56 14.65 40.75 -13.69
CA ASN A 56 14.79 40.33 -15.09
C ASN A 56 15.57 39.00 -15.10
N ARG A 57 14.91 37.86 -15.37
CA ARG A 57 15.59 36.61 -15.71
C ARG A 57 14.93 35.94 -16.91
N SER A 58 15.58 36.18 -18.04
CA SER A 58 15.50 35.44 -19.30
C SER A 58 15.41 33.94 -19.06
N SER A 59 14.25 33.36 -19.35
CA SER A 59 13.99 31.93 -19.37
C SER A 59 14.44 31.35 -20.71
N ASN A 60 15.62 30.73 -20.73
CA ASN A 60 15.90 29.69 -21.70
C ASN A 60 16.99 28.76 -21.18
N SER A 61 16.62 27.56 -20.75
CA SER A 61 17.46 26.36 -20.84
C SER A 61 16.59 25.13 -20.59
N ASN A 62 16.36 24.45 -21.70
CA ASN A 62 15.68 23.19 -21.89
C ASN A 62 16.47 22.08 -21.18
N SER A 63 15.85 21.37 -20.22
CA SER A 63 16.39 20.12 -19.71
C SER A 63 15.26 19.12 -19.52
N ASN A 64 15.07 18.30 -20.55
CA ASN A 64 14.37 17.02 -20.50
C ASN A 64 15.05 16.12 -19.47
N ALA A 65 14.59 16.16 -18.22
CA ALA A 65 14.97 15.19 -17.21
C ALA A 65 13.96 14.02 -17.26
N SER A 66 14.23 13.07 -18.15
CA SER A 66 13.71 11.70 -18.03
C SER A 66 14.46 11.05 -16.88
N GLU A 67 13.98 11.25 -15.65
CA GLU A 67 14.48 10.52 -14.48
C GLU A 67 13.82 9.14 -14.44
N ASN A 68 14.34 8.24 -15.27
CA ASN A 68 14.15 6.81 -15.08
C ASN A 68 15.11 6.34 -13.97
N SER A 69 14.70 6.55 -12.72
CA SER A 69 15.42 6.10 -11.53
C SER A 69 15.30 4.59 -11.39
N ASN A 70 16.09 3.86 -12.18
CA ASN A 70 16.28 2.42 -12.03
C ASN A 70 17.38 2.18 -10.97
N SER A 71 17.02 2.35 -9.70
CA SER A 71 17.90 1.99 -8.58
C SER A 71 17.80 0.49 -8.31
N ASN A 72 18.78 -0.24 -8.86
CA ASN A 72 18.95 -1.68 -8.75
C ASN A 72 19.94 -2.00 -7.60
N SER A 73 19.49 -2.69 -6.54
CA SER A 73 20.30 -3.32 -5.46
C SER A 73 19.32 -3.80 -4.37
N SER A 74 19.20 -5.07 -3.95
CA SER A 74 20.07 -6.25 -4.02
C SER A 74 19.22 -7.54 -3.91
N ASP A 75 19.72 -8.66 -4.48
CA ASP A 75 19.23 -10.06 -4.49
C ASP A 75 18.30 -10.52 -3.33
N SER A 76 17.23 -11.33 -3.52
CA SER A 76 17.20 -12.61 -4.25
C SER A 76 15.77 -13.07 -4.61
N SER A 77 15.15 -12.41 -5.58
CA SER A 77 14.23 -13.09 -6.49
C SER A 77 14.48 -12.55 -7.88
N THR A 78 14.57 -13.44 -8.87
CA THR A 78 14.71 -13.13 -10.31
C THR A 78 13.53 -12.32 -10.87
N MET A 79 12.59 -11.91 -10.01
CA MET A 79 11.35 -11.25 -10.36
C MET A 79 11.55 -9.75 -10.50
N SER A 80 10.89 -9.17 -11.49
CA SER A 80 10.85 -7.71 -11.66
C SER A 80 10.09 -7.05 -10.51
N GLU A 81 10.37 -5.77 -10.23
CA GLU A 81 9.62 -4.99 -9.23
C GLU A 81 8.11 -4.96 -9.53
N ASP A 82 7.76 -4.92 -10.82
CA ASP A 82 6.36 -5.00 -11.27
C ASP A 82 5.72 -6.33 -10.83
N ASP A 83 6.41 -7.45 -11.02
CA ASP A 83 5.92 -8.78 -10.63
C ASP A 83 5.79 -8.91 -9.11
N LYS A 84 6.70 -8.32 -8.34
CA LYS A 84 6.61 -8.28 -6.88
C LYS A 84 5.34 -7.56 -6.43
N HIS A 85 5.03 -6.41 -7.03
CA HIS A 85 3.81 -5.69 -6.72
C HIS A 85 2.55 -6.42 -7.17
N LYS A 86 2.56 -7.07 -8.34
CA LYS A 86 1.44 -7.90 -8.81
C LYS A 86 1.15 -9.06 -7.87
N LEU A 87 2.19 -9.80 -7.46
CA LEU A 87 2.07 -10.89 -6.50
C LEU A 87 1.56 -10.39 -5.15
N PHE A 88 2.13 -9.30 -4.63
CA PHE A 88 1.69 -8.71 -3.37
C PHE A 88 0.21 -8.28 -3.43
N GLN A 89 -0.20 -7.63 -4.50
CA GLN A 89 -1.59 -7.23 -4.73
C GLN A 89 -2.52 -8.44 -4.82
N ALA A 90 -2.19 -9.42 -5.66
CA ALA A 90 -3.01 -10.61 -5.87
C ALA A 90 -3.15 -11.43 -4.58
N ALA A 91 -2.08 -11.58 -3.81
CA ALA A 91 -2.11 -12.19 -2.49
C ALA A 91 -2.99 -11.39 -1.52
N GLY A 92 -2.87 -10.06 -1.51
CA GLY A 92 -3.69 -9.18 -0.67
C GLY A 92 -5.19 -9.32 -0.93
N ILE A 93 -5.62 -9.51 -2.19
CA ILE A 93 -7.03 -9.71 -2.54
C ILE A 93 -7.59 -11.02 -1.97
N THR A 94 -6.77 -12.06 -1.84
CA THR A 94 -7.21 -13.38 -1.36
C THR A 94 -7.62 -13.39 0.11
N LYS A 95 -7.10 -12.43 0.90
CA LYS A 95 -7.24 -12.37 2.37
C LYS A 95 -6.76 -13.62 3.09
N ASP A 96 -5.95 -14.43 2.43
CA ASP A 96 -5.38 -15.67 2.95
C ASP A 96 -4.02 -15.36 3.58
N SER A 97 -3.98 -15.34 4.92
CA SER A 97 -2.77 -14.96 5.67
C SER A 97 -1.58 -15.84 5.32
N ASP A 98 -1.80 -17.13 5.09
CA ASP A 98 -0.72 -18.08 4.79
C ASP A 98 -0.18 -17.83 3.38
N LEU A 99 -1.06 -17.53 2.43
CA LEU A 99 -0.67 -17.19 1.06
C LEU A 99 0.08 -15.84 1.01
N ILE A 100 -0.39 -14.85 1.76
CA ILE A 100 0.26 -13.53 1.87
C ILE A 100 1.67 -13.69 2.46
N GLN A 101 1.84 -14.46 3.53
CA GLN A 101 3.15 -14.71 4.12
C GLN A 101 4.10 -15.44 3.15
N LYS A 102 3.60 -16.44 2.40
CA LYS A 102 4.39 -17.12 1.37
C LYS A 102 4.86 -16.17 0.27
N VAL A 103 3.97 -15.29 -0.21
CA VAL A 103 4.32 -14.28 -1.21
C VAL A 103 5.32 -13.28 -0.66
N LEU A 104 5.10 -12.76 0.55
CA LEU A 104 6.04 -11.85 1.21
C LEU A 104 7.42 -12.48 1.37
N ALA A 105 7.50 -13.74 1.76
CA ALA A 105 8.75 -14.46 1.82
C ALA A 105 9.42 -14.59 0.44
N LYS A 106 8.65 -14.94 -0.61
CA LYS A 106 9.13 -15.07 -1.98
C LYS A 106 9.69 -13.76 -2.56
N ILE A 107 9.08 -12.62 -2.23
CA ILE A 107 9.53 -11.30 -2.72
C ILE A 107 10.59 -10.65 -1.81
N GLY A 108 11.08 -11.35 -0.78
CA GLY A 108 12.16 -10.88 0.09
C GLY A 108 11.73 -10.12 1.34
N PHE A 109 10.44 -10.08 1.66
CA PHE A 109 9.85 -9.37 2.81
C PHE A 109 9.26 -10.30 3.88
N ALA A 110 9.85 -11.48 4.08
CA ALA A 110 9.37 -12.49 5.04
C ALA A 110 9.16 -11.93 6.47
N SER A 111 10.05 -11.02 6.89
CA SER A 111 10.03 -10.41 8.22
C SER A 111 9.00 -9.29 8.37
N GLN A 112 8.38 -8.81 7.27
CA GLN A 112 7.45 -7.68 7.22
C GLN A 112 7.94 -6.43 7.95
N THR A 113 9.26 -6.29 8.05
CA THR A 113 9.95 -5.28 8.83
C THR A 113 11.23 -4.88 8.11
N GLY A 114 11.73 -3.68 8.38
CA GLY A 114 12.92 -3.12 7.75
C GLY A 114 12.62 -1.96 6.80
N SER A 115 13.67 -1.24 6.41
CA SER A 115 13.60 -0.11 5.46
C SER A 115 13.05 -0.56 4.11
N ASP A 116 13.49 -1.71 3.64
CA ASP A 116 13.22 -2.15 2.26
C ASP A 116 11.75 -2.53 2.09
N TYR A 117 11.16 -3.17 3.10
CA TYR A 117 9.71 -3.41 3.13
C TYR A 117 8.93 -2.10 3.20
N ALA A 118 9.35 -1.15 4.03
CA ALA A 118 8.68 0.14 4.13
C ALA A 118 8.74 0.92 2.81
N ASP A 119 9.86 0.86 2.11
CA ASP A 119 10.04 1.51 0.81
C ASP A 119 9.27 0.81 -0.31
N PHE A 120 9.19 -0.52 -0.30
CA PHE A 120 8.30 -1.29 -1.17
C PHE A 120 6.83 -0.90 -0.97
N ILE A 121 6.35 -0.79 0.27
CA ILE A 121 4.96 -0.40 0.55
C ILE A 121 4.70 1.04 0.08
N LYS A 122 5.64 1.97 0.25
CA LYS A 122 5.53 3.33 -0.29
C LYS A 122 5.48 3.33 -1.82
N ALA A 123 6.27 2.49 -2.48
CA ALA A 123 6.30 2.35 -3.93
C ALA A 123 5.06 1.62 -4.49
N HIS A 124 4.44 0.76 -3.68
CA HIS A 124 3.28 -0.02 -4.09
C HIS A 124 2.06 0.85 -4.43
N PHE A 125 1.82 1.91 -3.66
CA PHE A 125 0.67 2.81 -3.92
C PHE A 125 0.74 3.51 -5.30
N PRO A 126 1.82 4.22 -5.69
CA PRO A 126 1.92 4.81 -7.02
C PRO A 126 1.99 3.75 -8.12
N TRP A 127 2.52 2.56 -7.85
CA TRP A 127 2.43 1.42 -8.78
C TRP A 127 0.96 1.00 -9.02
N ALA A 128 0.17 0.85 -7.95
CA ALA A 128 -1.22 0.40 -8.02
C ALA A 128 -2.08 1.36 -8.84
N MET A 129 -1.85 2.67 -8.66
CA MET A 129 -2.52 3.72 -9.43
C MET A 129 -2.23 3.65 -10.94
N LYS A 130 -1.06 3.15 -11.34
CA LYS A 130 -0.69 2.96 -12.76
C LYS A 130 -1.17 1.61 -13.32
N ASN A 131 -1.47 0.64 -12.46
CA ASN A 131 -1.80 -0.73 -12.82
C ASN A 131 -3.24 -1.12 -12.45
N LEU A 132 -4.17 -0.16 -12.55
CA LEU A 132 -5.58 -0.39 -12.22
C LEU A 132 -6.22 -1.50 -13.05
N GLU A 133 -5.84 -1.64 -14.32
CA GLU A 133 -6.32 -2.71 -15.20
C GLU A 133 -5.98 -4.10 -14.64
N PHE A 134 -4.73 -4.27 -14.18
CA PHE A 134 -4.31 -5.50 -13.52
C PHE A 134 -5.11 -5.74 -12.23
N ILE A 135 -5.26 -4.72 -11.37
CA ILE A 135 -6.01 -4.83 -10.12
C ILE A 135 -7.47 -5.25 -10.38
N GLN A 136 -8.10 -4.68 -11.41
CA GLN A 136 -9.45 -5.06 -11.83
C GLN A 136 -9.49 -6.49 -12.37
N SER A 137 -8.44 -6.95 -13.05
CA SER A 137 -8.36 -8.32 -13.55
C SER A 137 -8.30 -9.36 -12.44
N VAL A 138 -7.63 -9.07 -11.30
CA VAL A 138 -7.49 -9.98 -10.14
C VAL A 138 -8.42 -9.62 -8.98
N ASN A 139 -9.52 -8.92 -9.24
CA ASN A 139 -10.38 -8.31 -8.22
C ASN A 139 -11.20 -9.27 -7.34
N THR A 140 -11.14 -10.58 -7.55
CA THR A 140 -11.80 -11.57 -6.69
C THR A 140 -10.76 -12.47 -6.01
N PRO A 141 -11.08 -13.03 -4.83
CA PRO A 141 -10.18 -13.94 -4.12
C PRO A 141 -9.71 -15.12 -4.97
N GLU A 142 -10.58 -15.67 -5.82
CA GLU A 142 -10.28 -16.81 -6.70
C GLU A 142 -9.27 -16.41 -7.78
N LYS A 143 -9.45 -15.23 -8.39
CA LYS A 143 -8.52 -14.74 -9.42
C LYS A 143 -7.17 -14.34 -8.83
N GLY A 144 -7.17 -13.72 -7.65
CA GLY A 144 -5.94 -13.44 -6.92
C GLY A 144 -5.17 -14.73 -6.58
N ARG A 145 -5.88 -15.76 -6.09
CA ARG A 145 -5.26 -17.06 -5.77
C ARG A 145 -4.68 -17.72 -7.02
N ALA A 146 -5.46 -17.79 -8.11
CA ALA A 146 -5.00 -18.34 -9.38
C ALA A 146 -3.77 -17.62 -9.92
N TYR A 147 -3.73 -16.28 -9.82
CA TYR A 147 -2.58 -15.50 -10.23
C TYR A 147 -1.34 -15.81 -9.38
N VAL A 148 -1.49 -15.86 -8.05
CA VAL A 148 -0.38 -16.17 -7.15
C VAL A 148 0.14 -17.59 -7.40
N GLU A 149 -0.72 -18.60 -7.47
CA GLU A 149 -0.32 -19.99 -7.70
C GLU A 149 0.43 -20.15 -9.04
N ALA A 150 0.03 -19.42 -10.07
CA ALA A 150 0.70 -19.45 -11.36
C ALA A 150 2.10 -18.82 -11.35
N HIS A 151 2.37 -17.83 -10.48
CA HIS A 151 3.59 -17.01 -10.54
C HIS A 151 4.50 -17.13 -9.30
N ILE A 152 4.08 -17.82 -8.24
CA ILE A 152 4.89 -17.97 -7.01
C ILE A 152 6.05 -18.97 -7.19
N HIS A 153 5.96 -19.84 -8.19
CA HIS A 153 6.94 -20.90 -8.47
C HIS A 153 8.05 -20.49 -9.45
N ASP A 154 7.87 -19.39 -10.19
CA ASP A 154 8.87 -18.78 -11.09
C ASP A 154 9.96 -18.03 -10.32
#